data_AF-A0A8U0Q8T9-F1
#
_entry.id   AF-A0A8U0Q8T9-F1
#
_cell.length_a   1.000
_cell.length_b   1.000
_cell.length_c   1.000
_cell.angle_alpha   90.00
_cell.angle_beta   90.00
_cell.angle_gamma   90.00
#
_symmetry.space_group_name_H-M   'P 1'
#
loop_
_entity.id
_entity.type
_entity.pdbx_description
1 polymer ?
#
loop_
_entity_poly.entity_id
_entity_poly.type
_entity_poly.pdbx_seq_one_letter_code
_entity_poly.pdbx_strand_id
1 'polypeptide(L)'
;MLDGSQQALQAPVINMSKDVIVLIKAESVHLYCNPVNYSYLLPYVSHWRNLTIHCMNQTEYEDEEASEEFKISSFVSMVQDCSRIGVPYSTQGHIQTFDMFMIEKWPIIQAFALEGIGGGSFFTMKYKLMDISEKLWQTYTRLDPVSLDNLLTEDLVLFEKQWSSFFSSFDIESHLSILELSEAQAGE
;
A
#
# COMPACT_ATOMS: atom_id res chain seq x y z
N MET A 1 -23.99 -10.14 -37.38
CA MET A 1 -23.44 -8.77 -37.26
C MET A 1 -23.78 -8.30 -35.85
N LEU A 2 -22.95 -8.68 -34.88
CA LEU A 2 -23.04 -8.25 -33.49
C LEU A 2 -21.63 -7.80 -33.13
N ASP A 3 -21.45 -6.49 -33.15
CA ASP A 3 -20.22 -5.80 -32.75
C ASP A 3 -20.20 -5.80 -31.21
N GLY A 4 -19.60 -6.85 -30.66
CA GLY A 4 -19.38 -7.01 -29.22
C GLY A 4 -18.12 -6.28 -28.84
N SER A 5 -18.25 -4.97 -28.60
CA SER A 5 -17.19 -4.14 -28.07
C SER A 5 -16.64 -4.77 -26.79
N GLN A 6 -15.40 -5.26 -26.83
CA GLN A 6 -14.63 -5.57 -25.64
C GLN A 6 -14.37 -4.26 -24.89
N GLN A 7 -15.31 -3.88 -24.03
CA GLN A 7 -15.00 -2.98 -22.92
C GLN A 7 -14.12 -3.78 -21.98
N ALA A 8 -12.81 -3.59 -22.10
CA ALA A 8 -11.90 -3.86 -21.00
C ALA A 8 -12.50 -3.19 -19.77
N LEU A 9 -12.77 -3.99 -18.73
CA LEU A 9 -13.07 -3.50 -17.40
C LEU A 9 -11.82 -2.76 -16.92
N GLN A 10 -11.69 -1.51 -17.34
CA GLN A 10 -10.73 -0.58 -16.79
C GLN A 10 -11.14 -0.42 -15.34
N ALA A 11 -10.39 -1.06 -14.44
CA ALA A 11 -10.57 -0.86 -13.00
C ALA A 11 -10.68 0.66 -12.79
N PRO A 12 -11.72 1.14 -12.09
CA PRO A 12 -11.92 2.57 -11.92
C PRO A 12 -10.60 3.13 -11.40
N VAL A 13 -10.11 4.21 -12.01
CA VAL A 13 -8.95 4.93 -11.49
C VAL A 13 -9.40 5.47 -10.14
N ILE A 14 -9.13 4.70 -9.08
CA ILE A 14 -9.49 5.05 -7.71
C ILE A 14 -8.63 6.27 -7.38
N ASN A 15 -9.23 7.44 -7.42
CA ASN A 15 -8.60 8.67 -6.97
C ASN A 15 -8.68 8.71 -5.43
N MET A 16 -8.03 7.75 -4.77
CA MET A 16 -7.87 7.74 -3.31
C MET A 16 -6.99 8.94 -2.95
N SER A 17 -7.46 9.82 -2.08
CA SER A 17 -6.58 10.87 -1.58
C SER A 17 -5.51 10.24 -0.67
N LYS A 18 -4.32 10.83 -0.62
CA LYS A 18 -3.18 10.31 0.16
C LYS A 18 -3.36 10.45 1.69
N ASP A 19 -4.49 10.99 2.15
CA ASP A 19 -4.74 11.29 3.56
C ASP A 19 -5.34 10.09 4.30
N VAL A 20 -4.47 9.15 4.64
CA VAL A 20 -4.80 7.99 5.47
C VAL A 20 -3.67 7.78 6.49
N ILE A 21 -4.03 7.59 7.76
CA ILE A 21 -3.09 7.22 8.81
C ILE A 21 -3.60 5.95 9.47
N VAL A 22 -2.77 4.91 9.51
CA VAL A 22 -3.09 3.66 10.20
C VAL A 22 -2.12 3.49 11.36
N LEU A 23 -2.66 3.25 12.56
CA LEU A 23 -1.89 2.88 13.74
C LEU A 23 -2.40 1.56 14.30
N ILE A 24 -1.55 0.54 14.26
CA ILE A 24 -1.85 -0.80 14.75
C ILE A 24 -1.21 -0.96 16.13
N LYS A 25 -2.04 -1.27 17.14
CA LYS A 25 -1.63 -1.60 18.50
C LYS A 25 -1.90 -3.08 18.76
N ALA A 26 -1.45 -3.58 19.91
CA ALA A 26 -1.67 -4.97 20.30
C ALA A 26 -3.16 -5.35 20.34
N GLU A 27 -3.99 -4.47 20.89
CA GLU A 27 -5.41 -4.74 21.16
C GLU A 27 -6.38 -3.88 20.34
N SER A 28 -5.89 -2.94 19.51
CA SER A 28 -6.73 -2.06 18.72
C SER A 28 -6.06 -1.60 17.44
N VAL A 29 -6.88 -1.17 16.48
CA VAL A 29 -6.41 -0.48 15.28
C VAL A 29 -7.10 0.87 15.21
N HIS A 30 -6.34 1.91 14.92
CA HIS A 30 -6.88 3.22 14.65
C HIS A 30 -6.63 3.60 13.19
N LEU A 31 -7.66 4.11 12.53
CA LEU A 31 -7.63 4.57 11.15
C LEU A 31 -8.11 6.01 11.11
N TYR A 32 -7.27 6.94 10.71
CA TYR A 32 -7.73 8.23 10.20
C TYR A 32 -7.90 8.13 8.69
N CYS A 33 -9.02 8.65 8.19
CA CYS A 33 -9.24 8.88 6.76
C CYS A 33 -10.18 10.07 6.57
N ASN A 34 -10.07 10.75 5.44
CA ASN A 34 -11.06 11.76 5.06
C ASN A 34 -12.39 11.12 4.59
N PRO A 35 -13.49 11.90 4.49
CA PRO A 35 -14.80 11.37 4.10
C PRO A 35 -14.82 10.73 2.70
N VAL A 36 -13.99 11.25 1.79
CA VAL A 36 -13.86 10.75 0.41
C VAL A 36 -13.34 9.30 0.42
N ASN A 37 -12.32 9.01 1.23
CA ASN A 37 -11.72 7.69 1.34
C ASN A 37 -12.56 6.72 2.18
N TYR A 38 -13.43 7.21 3.06
CA TYR A 38 -14.18 6.37 4.00
C TYR A 38 -14.97 5.25 3.32
N SER A 39 -15.78 5.59 2.31
CA SER A 39 -16.61 4.61 1.61
C SER A 39 -15.80 3.56 0.85
N TYR A 40 -14.63 3.96 0.34
CA TYR A 40 -13.71 3.07 -0.36
C TYR A 40 -12.97 2.13 0.60
N LEU A 41 -12.53 2.61 1.76
CA LEU A 41 -11.77 1.83 2.74
C LEU A 41 -12.66 0.89 3.54
N LEU A 42 -13.92 1.24 3.77
CA LEU A 42 -14.83 0.53 4.67
C LEU A 42 -14.95 -0.98 4.37
N PRO A 43 -15.08 -1.44 3.11
CA PRO A 43 -15.12 -2.88 2.81
C PRO A 43 -13.87 -3.65 3.29
N TYR A 44 -12.70 -3.01 3.25
CA TYR A 44 -11.43 -3.63 3.61
C TYR A 44 -11.17 -3.64 5.12
N VAL A 45 -11.63 -2.61 5.84
CA VAL A 45 -11.30 -2.40 7.26
C VAL A 45 -12.43 -2.76 8.22
N SER A 46 -13.69 -2.80 7.75
CA SER A 46 -14.87 -3.05 8.61
C SER A 46 -14.84 -4.37 9.39
N HIS A 47 -14.06 -5.35 8.89
CA HIS A 47 -13.90 -6.66 9.53
C HIS A 47 -12.81 -6.68 10.61
N TRP A 48 -12.04 -5.60 10.79
CA TRP A 48 -10.97 -5.55 11.78
C TRP A 48 -11.54 -5.46 13.19
N ARG A 49 -11.00 -6.28 14.10
CA ARG A 49 -11.39 -6.25 15.52
C ARG A 49 -10.84 -4.99 16.18
N ASN A 50 -11.65 -4.40 17.07
CA ASN A 50 -11.26 -3.23 17.86
C ASN A 50 -10.76 -2.04 17.01
N LEU A 51 -11.42 -1.83 15.86
CA LEU A 51 -11.14 -0.71 14.96
C LEU A 51 -11.82 0.57 15.47
N THR A 52 -11.04 1.65 15.57
CA THR A 52 -11.53 3.03 15.77
C THR A 52 -11.26 3.84 14.52
N ILE A 53 -12.31 4.35 13.88
CA ILE A 53 -12.18 5.22 12.69
C ILE A 53 -12.34 6.68 13.11
N HIS A 54 -11.33 7.49 12.81
CA HIS A 54 -11.32 8.94 12.94
C HIS A 54 -11.61 9.53 11.56
N CYS A 55 -12.87 9.86 11.32
CA CYS A 55 -13.33 10.46 10.07
C CYS A 55 -14.27 11.60 10.40
N MET A 56 -13.99 12.78 9.85
CA MET A 56 -14.87 13.94 9.91
C MET A 56 -16.13 13.68 9.06
N ASN A 57 -17.19 14.47 9.24
CA ASN A 57 -18.30 14.44 8.30
C ASN A 57 -17.99 15.26 7.03
N GLN A 58 -18.80 15.08 5.98
CA GLN A 58 -18.54 15.72 4.68
C GLN A 58 -18.64 17.24 4.72
N THR A 59 -19.54 17.78 5.54
CA THR A 59 -19.80 19.24 5.63
C THR A 59 -18.67 19.96 6.35
N GLU A 60 -18.16 19.39 7.44
CA GLU A 60 -17.01 19.94 8.17
C GLU A 60 -15.72 19.84 7.33
N TYR A 61 -15.59 18.83 6.47
CA TYR A 61 -14.42 18.64 5.62
C TYR A 61 -14.28 19.69 4.50
N GLU A 62 -15.33 20.47 4.21
CA GLU A 62 -15.25 21.59 3.27
C GLU A 62 -14.43 22.76 3.84
N ASP A 63 -14.27 22.83 5.16
CA ASP A 63 -13.37 23.77 5.84
C ASP A 63 -11.97 23.16 5.94
N GLU A 64 -11.05 23.68 5.14
CA GLU A 64 -9.66 23.20 5.06
C GLU A 64 -8.94 23.30 6.42
N GLU A 65 -9.14 24.40 7.16
CA GLU A 65 -8.50 24.62 8.45
C GLU A 65 -9.00 23.59 9.48
N ALA A 66 -10.34 23.45 9.60
CA ALA A 66 -10.94 22.46 10.48
C ALA A 66 -10.50 21.03 10.12
N SER A 67 -10.39 20.73 8.82
CA SER A 67 -9.99 19.41 8.33
C SER A 67 -8.55 19.04 8.74
N GLU A 68 -7.62 20.00 8.69
CA GLU A 68 -6.23 19.80 9.11
C GLU A 68 -6.11 19.74 10.64
N GLU A 69 -6.83 20.57 11.39
CA GLU A 69 -6.86 20.48 12.86
C GLU A 69 -7.39 19.13 13.35
N PHE A 70 -8.43 18.62 12.70
CA PHE A 70 -8.98 17.30 13.01
C PHE A 70 -8.01 16.18 12.70
N LYS A 71 -7.25 16.28 11.59
CA LYS A 71 -6.20 15.32 11.24
C LYS A 71 -5.12 15.26 12.32
N ILE A 72 -4.65 16.42 12.77
CA ILE A 72 -3.61 16.54 13.81
C ILE A 72 -4.13 16.00 15.14
N SER A 73 -5.32 16.43 15.59
CA SER A 73 -5.91 15.97 16.85
C SER A 73 -6.23 14.48 16.86
N SER A 74 -6.69 13.93 15.72
CA SER A 74 -6.85 12.48 15.53
C SER A 74 -5.52 11.77 15.70
N PHE A 75 -4.46 12.24 15.04
CA PHE A 75 -3.13 11.66 15.19
C PHE A 75 -2.63 11.70 16.64
N VAL A 76 -2.80 12.82 17.34
CA VAL A 76 -2.45 12.95 18.77
C VAL A 76 -3.21 11.92 19.62
N SER A 77 -4.52 11.79 19.41
CA SER A 77 -5.37 10.81 20.10
C SER A 77 -4.94 9.37 19.82
N MET A 78 -4.54 9.07 18.58
CA MET A 78 -4.07 7.75 18.18
C MET A 78 -2.80 7.34 18.94
N VAL A 79 -1.84 8.26 19.15
CA VAL A 79 -0.53 7.93 19.73
C VAL A 79 -0.42 8.13 21.25
N GLN A 80 -1.42 8.73 21.91
CA GLN A 80 -1.31 9.24 23.29
C GLN A 80 -0.88 8.23 24.36
N ASP A 81 -1.24 6.96 24.19
CA ASP A 81 -1.00 5.82 25.08
C ASP A 81 0.20 4.96 24.64
N CYS A 82 0.89 5.36 23.57
CA CYS A 82 2.10 4.70 23.11
C CYS A 82 3.33 5.22 23.85
N SER A 83 4.29 4.34 24.12
CA SER A 83 5.64 4.73 24.57
C SER A 83 6.72 4.48 23.51
N ARG A 84 6.46 3.53 22.61
CA ARG A 84 7.35 3.13 21.52
C ARG A 84 6.53 3.03 20.25
N ILE A 85 7.04 3.58 19.15
CA ILE A 85 6.36 3.61 17.86
C ILE A 85 7.30 3.05 16.79
N GLY A 86 6.82 2.02 16.09
CA GLY A 86 7.51 1.44 14.94
C GLY A 86 7.11 2.17 13.67
N VAL A 87 8.08 2.56 12.84
CA VAL A 87 7.84 3.25 11.56
C VAL A 87 8.56 2.49 10.45
N PRO A 88 7.90 2.19 9.31
CA PRO A 88 8.60 1.75 8.11
C PRO A 88 9.43 2.91 7.57
N TYR A 89 10.75 2.79 7.63
CA TYR A 89 11.69 3.84 7.24
C TYR A 89 12.45 3.52 5.95
N SER A 90 12.93 2.29 5.79
CA SER A 90 13.82 1.90 4.70
C SER A 90 13.09 1.19 3.57
N THR A 91 13.59 1.37 2.35
CA THR A 91 13.10 0.68 1.14
C THR A 91 13.90 -0.60 0.89
N GLN A 92 13.24 -1.62 0.33
CA GLN A 92 13.88 -2.91 0.02
C GLN A 92 15.07 -2.68 -0.94
N GLY A 93 16.24 -3.21 -0.56
CA GLY A 93 17.48 -3.07 -1.36
C GLY A 93 18.32 -1.82 -1.07
N HIS A 94 17.81 -0.85 -0.31
CA HIS A 94 18.58 0.31 0.14
C HIS A 94 18.60 0.38 1.67
N ILE A 95 19.66 -0.15 2.27
CA ILE A 95 19.89 -0.02 3.72
C ILE A 95 20.25 1.44 4.01
N GLN A 96 19.24 2.24 4.35
CA GLN A 96 19.45 3.55 4.95
C GLN A 96 19.62 3.39 6.45
N THR A 97 20.61 4.07 7.03
CA THR A 97 20.75 4.18 8.48
C THR A 97 19.53 4.89 9.04
N PHE A 98 18.84 4.29 10.01
CA PHE A 98 17.67 4.88 10.65
C PHE A 98 18.03 6.23 11.30
N ASP A 99 17.53 7.32 10.72
CA ASP A 99 17.70 8.67 11.24
C ASP A 99 16.38 9.21 11.77
N MET A 100 16.31 9.29 13.09
CA MET A 100 15.16 9.81 13.82
C MET A 100 14.85 11.27 13.47
N PHE A 101 15.87 12.08 13.12
CA PHE A 101 15.68 13.48 12.71
C PHE A 101 15.02 13.61 11.34
N MET A 102 15.07 12.58 10.50
CA MET A 102 14.32 12.57 9.24
C MET A 102 12.84 12.31 9.48
N ILE A 103 12.47 11.54 10.50
CA ILE A 103 11.07 11.34 10.89
C ILE A 103 10.48 12.64 11.43
N GLU A 104 11.24 13.40 12.22
CA GLU A 104 10.81 14.73 12.72
C GLU A 104 10.54 15.76 11.61
N LYS A 105 10.99 15.50 10.38
CA LYS A 105 10.69 16.37 9.23
C LYS A 105 9.39 16.00 8.53
N TRP A 106 8.73 14.91 8.91
CA TRP A 106 7.46 14.52 8.29
C TRP A 106 6.37 15.53 8.67
N PRO A 107 5.54 16.00 7.73
CA PRO A 107 4.58 17.07 8.01
C PRO A 107 3.66 16.82 9.21
N ILE A 108 3.11 15.61 9.33
CA ILE A 108 2.24 15.24 10.45
C ILE A 108 2.99 15.17 11.80
N ILE A 109 4.28 14.80 11.77
CA ILE A 109 5.14 14.75 12.95
C ILE A 109 5.54 16.16 13.37
N GLN A 110 5.80 17.06 12.42
CA GLN A 110 6.00 18.48 12.71
C GLN A 110 4.74 19.12 13.30
N ALA A 111 3.57 18.82 12.73
CA ALA A 111 2.29 19.33 13.21
C ALA A 111 1.97 18.84 14.64
N PHE A 112 2.45 17.67 15.04
CA PHE A 112 2.35 17.19 16.42
C PHE A 112 3.01 18.14 17.43
N ALA A 113 4.05 18.90 17.05
CA ALA A 113 4.71 19.81 17.96
C ALA A 113 3.96 21.15 18.18
N LEU A 114 2.89 21.42 17.40
CA LEU A 114 2.12 22.66 17.51
C LEU A 114 1.45 22.77 18.88
N GLU A 115 1.53 23.94 19.51
CA GLU A 115 0.83 24.24 20.76
C GLU A 115 -0.67 24.41 20.52
N GLY A 116 -1.50 23.93 21.45
CA GLY A 116 -2.96 24.02 21.39
C GLY A 116 -3.63 22.81 20.72
N ILE A 117 -3.25 22.50 19.47
CA ILE A 117 -3.88 21.43 18.67
C ILE A 117 -3.04 20.14 18.70
N GLY A 118 -1.71 20.28 18.76
CA GLY A 118 -0.77 19.17 18.81
C GLY A 118 -0.48 18.68 20.24
N GLY A 119 0.56 17.86 20.36
CA GLY A 119 1.08 17.36 21.63
C GLY A 119 1.98 18.34 22.39
N GLY A 120 2.29 19.52 21.83
CA GLY A 120 3.04 20.59 22.50
C GLY A 120 4.53 20.30 22.77
N SER A 121 5.08 19.23 22.18
CA SER A 121 6.50 18.87 22.29
C SER A 121 6.95 18.11 21.04
N PHE A 122 8.25 18.11 20.75
CA PHE A 122 8.81 17.25 19.68
C PHE A 122 8.39 15.78 19.86
N PHE A 123 8.07 15.12 18.77
CA PHE A 123 7.51 13.77 18.79
C PHE A 123 8.49 12.76 19.38
N THR A 124 9.76 12.89 19.04
CA THR A 124 10.86 12.00 19.46
C THR A 124 11.33 12.22 20.88
N MET A 125 10.98 13.37 21.48
CA MET A 125 11.16 13.58 22.91
C MET A 125 10.12 12.81 23.72
N LYS A 126 8.93 12.59 23.16
CA LYS A 126 7.82 11.89 23.82
C LYS A 126 7.79 10.39 23.54
N TYR A 127 8.08 9.98 22.30
CA TYR A 127 7.98 8.59 21.86
C TYR A 127 9.32 8.05 21.37
N LYS A 128 9.65 6.83 21.78
CA LYS A 128 10.83 6.13 21.28
C LYS A 128 10.55 5.51 19.91
N LEU A 129 11.22 6.00 18.87
CA LEU A 129 11.04 5.49 17.51
C LEU A 129 11.91 4.27 17.21
N MET A 130 11.41 3.40 16.35
CA MET A 130 12.11 2.21 15.89
C MET A 130 11.82 1.95 14.41
N ASP A 131 12.84 1.57 13.65
CA ASP A 131 12.64 1.04 12.31
C ASP A 131 12.03 -0.37 12.39
N ILE A 132 10.94 -0.60 11.66
CA ILE A 132 10.29 -1.92 11.53
C ILE A 132 10.33 -2.49 10.11
N SER A 133 11.03 -1.82 9.18
CA SER A 133 11.04 -2.15 7.75
C SER A 133 11.47 -3.59 7.48
N GLU A 134 12.54 -4.07 8.12
CA GLU A 134 13.03 -5.45 7.94
C GLU A 134 11.96 -6.49 8.34
N LYS A 135 11.25 -6.27 9.44
CA LYS A 135 10.18 -7.17 9.90
C LYS A 135 8.98 -7.15 8.96
N LEU A 136 8.65 -5.98 8.41
CA LEU A 136 7.59 -5.85 7.42
C LEU A 136 7.97 -6.57 6.12
N TRP A 137 9.22 -6.45 5.66
CA TRP A 137 9.71 -7.17 4.49
C TRP A 137 9.65 -8.68 4.66
N GLN A 138 10.06 -9.21 5.82
CA GLN A 138 9.88 -10.63 6.13
C GLN A 138 8.42 -11.07 6.08
N THR A 139 7.47 -10.16 6.31
CA THR A 139 6.05 -10.45 6.22
C THR A 139 5.57 -10.40 4.77
N TYR A 140 5.97 -9.39 4.00
CA TYR A 140 5.54 -9.19 2.62
C TYR A 140 6.15 -10.17 1.61
N THR A 141 7.30 -10.80 1.92
CA THR A 141 7.88 -11.84 1.06
C THR A 141 7.19 -13.19 1.18
N ARG A 142 6.25 -13.34 2.13
CA ARG A 142 5.50 -14.58 2.30
C ARG A 142 4.42 -14.66 1.23
N LEU A 143 4.30 -15.82 0.60
CA LEU A 143 3.21 -16.11 -0.32
C LEU A 143 1.89 -16.14 0.45
N ASP A 144 0.96 -15.26 0.08
CA ASP A 144 -0.40 -15.22 0.61
C ASP A 144 -1.40 -15.89 -0.35
N PRO A 145 -2.61 -16.24 0.12
CA PRO A 145 -3.60 -16.92 -0.71
C PRO A 145 -4.01 -16.17 -1.98
N VAL A 146 -4.04 -14.83 -1.96
CA VAL A 146 -4.40 -14.02 -3.15
C VAL A 146 -3.26 -14.08 -4.16
N SER A 147 -2.02 -13.90 -3.71
CA SER A 147 -0.84 -14.06 -4.58
C SER A 147 -0.75 -15.47 -5.18
N LEU A 148 -1.09 -16.51 -4.41
CA LEU A 148 -1.11 -17.88 -4.91
C LEU A 148 -2.23 -18.09 -5.94
N ASP A 149 -3.43 -17.55 -5.71
CA ASP A 149 -4.54 -17.64 -6.66
C ASP A 149 -4.16 -17.00 -7.99
N ASN A 150 -3.66 -15.76 -7.96
CA ASN A 150 -3.18 -15.04 -9.15
C ASN A 150 -2.11 -15.85 -9.91
N LEU A 151 -1.13 -16.44 -9.19
CA LEU A 151 -0.10 -17.27 -9.79
C LEU A 151 -0.71 -18.48 -10.53
N LEU A 152 -1.71 -19.13 -9.94
CA LEU A 152 -2.35 -20.32 -10.51
C LEU A 152 -3.29 -19.99 -11.68
N THR A 153 -4.07 -18.93 -11.57
CA THR A 153 -5.14 -18.61 -12.52
C THR A 153 -4.68 -17.71 -13.66
N GLU A 154 -3.66 -16.89 -13.45
CA GLU A 154 -3.16 -15.93 -14.44
C GLU A 154 -1.75 -16.31 -14.90
N ASP A 155 -0.75 -16.22 -14.02
CA ASP A 155 0.66 -16.28 -14.41
C ASP A 155 1.03 -17.64 -15.02
N LEU A 156 0.63 -18.75 -14.39
CA LEU A 156 0.92 -20.08 -14.91
C LEU A 156 0.17 -20.37 -16.20
N VAL A 157 -1.05 -19.86 -16.35
CA VAL A 157 -1.83 -20.02 -17.58
C VAL A 157 -1.19 -19.24 -18.73
N LEU A 158 -0.71 -18.02 -18.46
CA LEU A 158 0.02 -17.22 -19.44
C LEU A 158 1.35 -17.88 -19.80
N PHE A 159 2.08 -18.37 -18.81
CA PHE A 159 3.34 -19.10 -19.01
C PHE A 159 3.13 -20.35 -19.87
N GLU A 160 2.13 -21.18 -19.57
CA GLU A 160 1.82 -22.39 -20.35
C GLU A 160 1.46 -22.05 -21.79
N LYS A 161 0.69 -20.98 -22.02
CA LYS A 161 0.36 -20.51 -23.38
C LYS A 161 1.57 -20.03 -24.14
N GLN A 162 2.42 -19.21 -23.50
CA GLN A 162 3.67 -18.72 -24.10
C GLN A 162 4.59 -19.90 -24.44
N TRP A 163 4.77 -20.83 -23.50
CA TRP A 163 5.58 -22.01 -23.69
C TRP A 163 5.04 -22.90 -24.81
N SER A 164 3.74 -23.19 -24.81
CA SER A 164 3.12 -24.01 -25.86
C SER A 164 3.20 -23.35 -27.24
N SER A 165 3.01 -22.03 -27.31
CA SER A 165 3.18 -21.26 -28.56
C SER A 165 4.62 -21.34 -29.06
N PHE A 166 5.59 -21.15 -28.16
CA PHE A 166 7.01 -21.28 -28.47
C PHE A 166 7.37 -22.68 -28.99
N PHE A 167 6.85 -23.76 -28.41
CA PHE A 167 7.12 -25.10 -28.95
C PHE A 167 6.43 -25.37 -30.29
N SER A 168 5.21 -24.85 -30.48
CA SER A 168 4.49 -25.03 -31.73
C SER A 168 5.16 -24.36 -32.94
N SER A 169 5.98 -23.33 -32.74
CA SER A 169 6.75 -22.72 -33.85
C SER A 169 7.81 -23.67 -34.41
N PHE A 170 8.40 -24.53 -33.57
CA PHE A 170 9.34 -25.57 -34.01
C PHE A 170 8.66 -26.74 -34.73
N ASP A 171 7.41 -27.05 -34.41
CA ASP A 171 6.65 -28.15 -35.04
C ASP A 171 6.18 -27.80 -36.47
N ILE A 172 6.07 -26.51 -36.81
CA ILE A 172 5.61 -26.04 -38.13
C ILE A 172 6.75 -26.03 -39.16
N GLU A 173 7.99 -25.88 -38.71
CA GLU A 173 9.15 -25.89 -39.58
C GLU A 173 9.55 -27.32 -39.95
N SER A 174 9.67 -27.61 -41.25
CA SER A 174 10.09 -28.94 -41.69
C SER A 174 11.44 -29.32 -41.06
N HIS A 175 11.69 -30.62 -40.82
CA HIS A 175 12.93 -31.10 -40.17
C HIS A 175 14.26 -30.59 -40.78
N LEU A 176 14.23 -30.02 -41.99
CA LEU A 176 15.39 -29.42 -42.66
C LEU A 176 15.57 -27.93 -42.36
N SER A 177 14.51 -27.18 -42.05
CA SER A 177 14.54 -25.73 -41.77
C SER A 177 14.89 -25.41 -40.31
N ILE A 178 14.73 -26.38 -39.40
CA ILE A 178 15.11 -26.24 -37.98
C ILE A 178 16.62 -25.94 -37.79
N LEU A 179 17.46 -26.33 -38.74
CA LEU A 179 18.91 -26.06 -38.74
C LEU A 179 19.24 -24.62 -39.18
N GLU A 180 18.28 -23.90 -39.78
CA GLU A 180 18.43 -22.52 -40.26
C GLU A 180 17.83 -21.48 -39.30
N LEU A 181 17.10 -21.93 -38.25
CA LEU A 181 16.59 -21.07 -37.19
C LEU A 181 17.73 -20.51 -36.33
N SER A 182 17.83 -19.19 -36.26
CA SER A 182 18.70 -18.51 -35.30
C SER A 182 18.06 -18.42 -33.92
N GLU A 183 18.89 -18.35 -32.87
CA GLU A 183 18.44 -18.14 -31.48
C GLU A 183 17.55 -16.89 -31.33
N ALA A 184 17.83 -15.85 -32.13
CA ALA A 184 17.04 -14.62 -32.16
C ALA A 184 15.62 -14.82 -32.71
N GLN A 185 15.44 -15.72 -33.68
CA GLN A 185 14.13 -16.05 -34.27
C GLN A 185 13.34 -17.03 -33.41
N ALA A 186 14.03 -17.90 -32.67
CA ALA A 186 13.39 -18.77 -31.70
C ALA A 186 12.81 -17.99 -30.51
N GLY A 187 13.48 -16.92 -30.07
CA GLY A 187 13.11 -16.15 -28.87
C GLY A 187 12.12 -15.01 -29.05
N GLU A 188 11.64 -14.73 -30.28
CA GLU A 188 10.55 -13.78 -30.58
C GLU A 188 9.16 -14.39 -30.35
#